data_AF-A0A522SMW1-F1
#
_entry.id   AF-A0A522SMW1-F1
#
_cell.length_a   1.000
_cell.length_b   1.000
_cell.length_c   1.000
_cell.angle_alpha   90.00
_cell.angle_beta   90.00
_cell.angle_gamma   90.00
#
_symmetry.space_group_name_H-M   'P 1'
#
loop_
_entity.id
_entity.type
_entity.pdbx_description
1 polymer ?
#
loop_
_entity_poly.entity_id
_entity_poly.type
_entity_poly.pdbx_seq_one_letter_code
_entity_poly.pdbx_strand_id
1 'polypeptide(L)' 'MPLILCIAGIVLLIILIVWVKLDTFIAFVLVSILLGLASGMSVSQIAHSMEKGIGEILGSLVLILGFGAM' A
#
# COMPACT_ATOMS: atom_id res chain seq x y z
N MET A 1 3.40 -19.66 -4.54
CA MET A 1 3.63 -18.59 -5.55
C MET A 1 3.26 -17.18 -5.08
N PRO A 2 2.18 -16.90 -4.33
CA PRO A 2 1.85 -15.52 -3.92
C PRO A 2 2.84 -14.91 -2.92
N LEU A 3 3.50 -15.71 -2.06
CA LEU A 3 4.50 -15.20 -1.12
C LEU A 3 5.72 -14.55 -1.79
N ILE A 4 6.18 -15.07 -2.94
CA ILE A 4 7.31 -14.49 -3.67
C ILE A 4 6.95 -13.09 -4.19
N LEU A 5 5.73 -12.92 -4.72
CA LEU A 5 5.27 -11.61 -5.18
C LEU A 5 5.06 -10.65 -4.01
N CYS A 6 4.50 -11.11 -2.88
CA CYS A 6 4.37 -10.26 -1.69
C CYS A 6 5.73 -9.77 -1.18
N ILE A 7 6.73 -10.66 -1.09
CA ILE A 7 8.08 -10.29 -0.65
C ILE A 7 8.72 -9.31 -1.66
N ALA A 8 8.59 -9.56 -2.96
CA ALA A 8 9.08 -8.66 -3.99
C ALA A 8 8.41 -7.27 -3.91
N GLY A 9 7.10 -7.24 -3.64
CA GLY A 9 6.34 -6.01 -3.46
C GLY A 9 6.80 -5.21 -2.24
N ILE A 10 7.00 -5.86 -1.08
CA ILE A 10 7.51 -5.21 0.13
C ILE A 10 8.90 -4.60 -0.12
N VAL A 11 9.80 -5.34 -0.79
CA VAL A 11 11.14 -4.83 -1.14
C VAL A 11 11.06 -3.63 -2.08
N LEU A 12 10.20 -3.69 -3.10
CA LEU A 12 9.99 -2.58 -4.04
C LEU A 12 9.46 -1.33 -3.31
N LEU A 13 8.54 -1.51 -2.35
CA LEU A 13 7.94 -0.45 -1.57
C LEU A 13 8.97 0.23 -0.67
N ILE A 14 9.80 -0.56 0.02
CA ILE A 14 10.90 -0.05 0.84
C ILE A 14 11.91 0.74 -0.02
N ILE A 15 12.25 0.24 -1.21
CA ILE A 15 13.13 0.94 -2.14
C ILE A 15 12.52 2.27 -2.58
N LEU A 16 11.23 2.30 -2.93
CA LEU A 16 10.55 3.55 -3.33
C LEU A 16 10.53 4.59 -2.21
N ILE A 17 10.31 4.17 -0.96
CA ILE A 17 10.29 5.09 0.18
C ILE A 17 11.71 5.60 0.49
N VAL A 18 12.69 4.69 0.57
CA VAL A 18 14.04 5.02 1.05
C VAL A 18 14.86 5.77 0.00
N TRP A 19 14.79 5.35 -1.27
CA TRP A 19 15.59 5.95 -2.35
C TRP A 19 14.87 7.10 -3.06
N VAL A 20 13.59 6.93 -3.40
CA VAL A 20 12.82 7.95 -4.16
C VAL A 20 12.22 9.01 -3.22
N LYS A 21 12.29 8.80 -1.89
CA LYS A 21 11.72 9.70 -0.87
C LYS A 21 10.24 10.01 -1.12
N LEU A 22 9.50 9.04 -1.65
CA LEU A 22 8.05 9.16 -1.80
C LEU A 22 7.38 8.89 -0.45
N ASP A 23 6.34 9.66 -0.14
CA ASP A 23 5.48 9.38 0.99
C ASP A 23 4.90 7.96 0.89
N THR A 24 4.80 7.29 2.03
CA THR A 24 4.37 5.88 2.15
C THR A 24 3.07 5.61 1.40
N PHE A 25 2.16 6.58 1.36
CA PHE A 25 0.88 6.49 0.66
C PHE A 25 1.07 6.40 -0.87
N ILE A 26 1.87 7.29 -1.45
CA ILE A 26 2.15 7.33 -2.89
C ILE A 26 2.92 6.08 -3.30
N ALA A 27 3.92 5.68 -2.50
CA ALA A 27 4.68 4.45 -2.75
C ALA A 27 3.77 3.22 -2.73
N PHE A 28 2.85 3.13 -1.76
CA PHE A 28 1.92 2.01 -1.64
C PHE A 28 0.95 1.89 -2.82
N VAL A 29 0.39 3.00 -3.31
CA VAL A 29 -0.48 3.02 -4.50
C VAL A 29 0.28 2.53 -5.73
N LEU A 30 1.49 3.04 -5.95
CA LEU A 30 2.32 2.70 -7.10
C LEU A 30 2.72 1.22 -7.09
N VAL A 31 3.18 0.72 -5.94
CA VAL A 31 3.53 -0.69 -5.75
C VAL A 31 2.30 -1.58 -5.90
N SER A 32 1.14 -1.21 -5.35
CA SER A 32 -0.09 -2.03 -5.45
C SER A 32 -0.55 -2.20 -6.90
N ILE A 33 -0.47 -1.15 -7.71
CA ILE A 33 -0.79 -1.21 -9.15
C ILE A 33 0.22 -2.10 -9.89
N LEU A 34 1.52 -1.91 -9.65
CA LEU A 34 2.57 -2.70 -10.28
C LEU A 34 2.49 -4.18 -9.89
N LEU A 35 2.31 -4.47 -8.61
CA LEU A 35 2.22 -5.82 -8.08
C LEU A 35 0.94 -6.50 -8.53
N GLY A 36 -0.17 -5.77 -8.56
CA GLY A 36 -1.45 -6.25 -9.04
C GLY A 36 -1.42 -6.65 -10.52
N LEU A 37 -0.80 -5.82 -11.37
CA LEU A 37 -0.54 -6.12 -12.77
C LEU A 37 0.39 -7.35 -12.92
N ALA A 38 1.46 -7.41 -12.14
CA ALA A 38 2.41 -8.53 -12.17
C ALA A 38 1.81 -9.86 -11.64
N SER A 39 0.85 -9.78 -10.72
CA SER A 39 0.16 -10.93 -10.12
C SER A 39 -0.98 -11.47 -11.01
N GLY A 40 -1.32 -10.78 -12.11
CA GLY A 40 -2.46 -11.12 -12.95
C GLY A 40 -3.81 -11.03 -12.20
N MET A 41 -3.84 -10.29 -11.09
CA MET A 41 -5.04 -10.13 -10.28
C MET A 41 -6.03 -9.20 -10.98
N SER A 42 -7.32 -9.49 -10.84
CA SER A 42 -8.36 -8.61 -11.36
C SER A 42 -8.24 -7.22 -10.74
N VAL A 43 -8.50 -6.17 -11.53
CA VAL A 43 -8.43 -4.76 -11.09
C VAL A 43 -9.25 -4.53 -9.81
N SER A 44 -10.36 -5.26 -9.65
CA SER A 44 -11.20 -5.24 -8.46
C SER A 44 -10.49 -5.72 -7.19
N GLN A 45 -9.70 -6.81 -7.26
CA GLN A 45 -8.95 -7.29 -6.11
C GLN A 45 -7.79 -6.36 -5.73
N ILE A 46 -7.15 -5.74 -6.72
CA ILE A 46 -6.08 -4.75 -6.49
C ILE A 46 -6.65 -3.53 -5.76
N ALA A 47 -7.77 -3.00 -6.28
CA ALA A 47 -8.48 -1.89 -5.67
C ALA A 47 -8.89 -2.22 -4.24
N HIS A 48 -9.45 -3.41 -3.98
CA HIS A 48 -9.91 -3.79 -2.66
C HIS A 48 -8.77 -3.96 -1.65
N SER A 49 -7.63 -4.54 -2.06
CA SER A 49 -6.42 -4.59 -1.22
C SER A 49 -5.85 -3.20 -0.95
N MET A 50 -5.88 -2.32 -1.94
CA MET A 50 -5.39 -0.95 -1.80
C MET A 50 -6.28 -0.14 -0.86
N GLU A 51 -7.61 -0.23 -1.01
CA GLU A 51 -8.62 0.39 -0.14
C GLU A 51 -8.47 -0.07 1.30
N LYS A 52 -8.21 -1.37 1.51
CA LYS A 52 -8.02 -1.92 2.86
C LYS A 52 -6.76 -1.36 3.52
N GLY A 53 -5.63 -1.31 2.80
CA GLY A 53 -4.38 -0.76 3.33
C GLY A 53 -4.49 0.75 3.63
N ILE A 54 -5.01 1.52 2.67
CA ILE A 54 -5.25 2.96 2.81
C ILE A 54 -6.26 3.25 3.93
N GLY A 55 -7.35 2.48 4.00
CA GLY A 55 -8.40 2.61 4.99
C GLY A 55 -7.93 2.29 6.41
N GLU A 56 -6.97 1.37 6.58
CA GLU A 56 -6.36 1.10 7.87
C GLU A 56 -5.51 2.27 8.37
N ILE A 57 -4.72 2.88 7.46
CA ILE A 57 -3.94 4.10 7.78
C ILE A 57 -4.88 5.27 8.10
N LEU A 58 -5.89 5.50 7.26
CA LEU A 58 -6.87 6.57 7.46
C LEU A 58 -7.74 6.32 8.69
N GLY A 59 -8.10 5.08 9.01
CA GLY A 59 -8.90 4.73 10.19
C GLY A 59 -8.16 5.01 11.49
N SER A 60 -6.86 4.66 11.55
CA SER A 60 -6.01 5.01 12.69
C SER A 60 -5.86 6.54 12.81
N LEU A 61 -5.62 7.24 11.70
CA LEU A 61 -5.53 8.69 11.68
C LEU A 61 -6.84 9.37 12.10
N VAL A 62 -7.99 8.91 11.60
CA VAL A 62 -9.32 9.43 11.95
C VAL A 62 -9.64 9.20 13.43
N LEU A 63 -9.23 8.07 14.02
CA LEU A 63 -9.38 7.84 15.46
C LEU A 63 -8.52 8.82 16.27
N ILE A 64 -7.25 9.02 15.88
CA ILE A 64 -6.34 9.96 16.55
C ILE A 64 -6.86 11.40 16.41
N LEU A 65 -7.33 11.78 15.23
CA LEU A 65 -7.88 13.10 14.92
C LEU A 65 -9.24 13.33 15.63
N GLY A 66 -10.09 12.31 15.67
CA GLY A 66 -11.42 12.35 16.29
C GLY A 66 -11.39 12.33 17.82
N PHE A 67 -10.40 11.65 18.42
CA PHE A 67 -10.13 11.72 19.86
C PHE A 67 -9.28 12.93 20.27
N GLY A 68 -8.83 13.76 19.32
CA GLY A 68 -8.14 15.03 19.61
C GLY A 68 -6.76 14.85 20.23
N ALA A 69 -6.02 13.79 19.85
CA ALA A 69 -4.68 13.55 20.35
C ALA A 69 -3.58 14.35 19.59
N MET A 70 -3.98 15.12 18.56
CA MET A 70 -3.14 16.10 17.85
C MET A 70 -3.89 17.41 17.67
#